data_AF-A0A915CY58-F1
#
_entry.id   AF-A0A915CY58-F1
#
_cell.length_a   1.000
_cell.length_b   1.000
_cell.length_c   1.000
_cell.angle_alpha   90.00
_cell.angle_beta   90.00
_cell.angle_gamma   90.00
#
_symmetry.space_group_name_H-M   'P 1'
#
loop_
_entity.id
_entity.type
_entity.pdbx_description
1 polymer ?
#
loop_
_entity_poly.entity_id
_entity_poly.type
_entity_poly.pdbx_seq_one_letter_code
_entity_poly.pdbx_strand_id
1 'polypeptide(L)'
;MDKAQTAINNKLPLIFTELGTTAADGDGPICKDWTQKWWDFVNKNKISYLNWSLVNKAEGSAALKPGTQPTEAEECKESNLTPSGLLVRNELKTHDNGVTC
;
A
#
# COMPACT_ATOMS: atom_id res chain seq x y z
N MET A 1 -13.48 -6.07 9.10
CA MET A 1 -12.21 -5.49 9.61
C MET A 1 -12.24 -5.51 11.14
N ASP A 2 -12.71 -6.60 11.74
CA ASP A 2 -13.44 -6.51 13.01
C ASP A 2 -12.51 -6.48 14.22
N LYS A 3 -11.36 -7.14 14.11
CA LYS A 3 -10.30 -7.10 15.12
C LYS A 3 -9.70 -5.69 15.25
N ALA A 4 -9.44 -5.02 14.12
CA ALA A 4 -8.97 -3.65 14.12
C ALA A 4 -10.01 -2.71 14.75
N GLN A 5 -11.30 -2.87 14.40
CA GLN A 5 -12.38 -2.09 15.00
C GLN A 5 -12.48 -2.30 16.52
N THR A 6 -12.31 -3.55 16.99
CA THR A 6 -12.31 -3.86 18.42
C THR A 6 -11.16 -3.16 19.15
N ALA A 7 -9.96 -3.17 18.59
CA ALA A 7 -8.80 -2.48 19.16
C ALA A 7 -9.01 -0.95 19.21
N ILE A 8 -9.59 -0.36 18.16
CA ILE A 8 -9.96 1.07 18.11
C ILE A 8 -10.97 1.40 19.22
N ASN A 9 -12.02 0.58 19.38
CA ASN A 9 -13.03 0.76 20.43
C ASN A 9 -12.41 0.70 21.84
N ASN A 10 -11.37 -0.12 22.00
CA ASN A 10 -10.60 -0.24 23.23
C ASN A 10 -9.48 0.83 23.37
N LYS A 11 -9.43 1.82 22.48
CA LYS A 11 -8.45 2.93 22.47
C LYS A 11 -6.98 2.46 22.36
N LEU A 12 -6.76 1.33 21.68
CA LEU A 12 -5.40 0.84 21.41
C LEU A 12 -4.85 1.49 20.13
N PRO A 13 -3.60 1.98 20.14
CA PRO A 13 -2.98 2.50 18.94
C PRO A 13 -2.70 1.36 17.95
N LEU A 14 -2.91 1.64 16.66
CA LEU A 14 -2.67 0.69 15.57
C LEU A 14 -1.76 1.31 14.52
N ILE A 15 -0.85 0.49 14.02
CA ILE A 15 -0.13 0.72 12.77
C ILE A 15 -0.24 -0.57 11.95
N PHE A 16 -0.57 -0.44 10.68
CA PHE A 16 -0.59 -1.58 9.76
C PHE A 16 0.77 -1.67 9.11
N THR A 17 1.66 -2.48 9.69
CA THR A 17 3.02 -2.62 9.18
C THR A 17 3.10 -3.23 7.79
N GLU A 18 1.99 -3.81 7.30
CA GLU A 18 1.90 -4.40 5.97
C GLU A 18 0.46 -4.35 5.44
N LEU A 19 0.30 -3.91 4.19
CA LEU A 19 -0.96 -3.92 3.44
C LEU A 19 -0.69 -4.21 1.95
N GLY A 20 -1.29 -5.28 1.42
CA GLY A 20 -1.20 -5.66 0.01
C GLY A 20 -2.40 -5.21 -0.83
N THR A 21 -2.22 -5.17 -2.15
CA THR A 21 -3.30 -4.89 -3.12
C THR A 21 -3.88 -6.17 -3.74
N THR A 22 -3.31 -7.33 -3.41
CA THR A 22 -3.61 -8.67 -3.93
C THR A 22 -4.14 -9.58 -2.84
N ALA A 23 -4.31 -10.87 -3.15
CA ALA A 23 -4.50 -11.90 -2.14
C ALA A 23 -3.27 -12.05 -1.23
N ALA A 24 -3.45 -12.77 -0.12
CA ALA A 24 -2.46 -12.91 0.94
C ALA A 24 -1.20 -13.71 0.56
N ASP A 25 -1.22 -14.40 -0.58
CA ASP A 25 -0.04 -15.06 -1.16
C ASP A 25 0.89 -14.08 -1.90
N GLY A 26 0.49 -12.82 -2.05
CA GLY A 26 1.28 -11.77 -2.69
C GLY A 26 1.19 -11.76 -4.22
N ASP A 27 0.35 -12.61 -4.81
CA ASP A 27 0.25 -12.78 -6.25
C ASP A 27 -1.22 -12.73 -6.75
N GLY A 28 -1.38 -12.81 -8.07
CA GLY A 28 -2.67 -12.72 -8.73
C GLY A 28 -3.09 -11.28 -9.04
N PRO A 29 -4.33 -11.08 -9.48
CA PRO A 29 -4.82 -9.78 -9.88
C PRO A 29 -5.00 -8.86 -8.67
N ILE A 30 -4.80 -7.56 -8.91
CA ILE A 30 -5.09 -6.53 -7.92
C ILE A 30 -6.59 -6.50 -7.65
N CYS A 31 -6.94 -6.44 -6.36
CA CYS A 31 -8.31 -6.33 -5.91
C CYS A 31 -8.67 -4.89 -5.52
N LYS A 32 -8.83 -4.02 -6.53
CA LYS A 32 -9.02 -2.57 -6.35
C LYS A 32 -10.14 -2.22 -5.36
N ASP A 33 -11.28 -2.91 -5.44
CA ASP A 33 -12.43 -2.65 -4.57
C ASP A 33 -12.12 -2.90 -3.09
N TRP A 34 -11.37 -3.97 -2.80
CA TRP A 34 -10.97 -4.28 -1.42
C TRP A 34 -9.83 -3.38 -0.95
N THR A 35 -8.89 -3.05 -1.83
CA THR A 35 -7.83 -2.07 -1.55
C THR A 35 -8.42 -0.72 -1.15
N GLN A 36 -9.41 -0.21 -1.91
CA GLN A 36 -10.07 1.05 -1.59
C GLN A 36 -10.78 1.00 -0.23
N LYS A 37 -11.51 -0.07 0.07
CA LYS A 37 -12.15 -0.23 1.38
C LYS A 37 -11.16 -0.18 2.54
N TRP A 38 -9.98 -0.79 2.37
CA TRP A 38 -8.92 -0.73 3.38
C TRP A 38 -8.35 0.68 3.53
N TRP A 39 -8.10 1.39 2.42
CA TRP A 39 -7.67 2.78 2.46
C TRP A 39 -8.68 3.69 3.13
N ASP A 40 -9.96 3.59 2.78
CA ASP A 40 -11.04 4.34 3.44
C ASP A 40 -11.06 4.06 4.96
N PHE A 41 -10.85 2.80 5.35
CA PHE A 41 -10.80 2.40 6.76
C PHE A 41 -9.61 3.01 7.50
N VAL A 42 -8.39 2.90 6.96
CA VAL A 42 -7.19 3.43 7.63
C VAL A 42 -7.19 4.96 7.64
N ASN A 43 -7.63 5.61 6.55
CA ASN A 43 -7.74 7.06 6.45
C ASN A 43 -8.77 7.61 7.46
N LYS A 44 -9.96 7.00 7.52
CA LYS A 44 -11.01 7.39 8.49
C LYS A 44 -10.53 7.31 9.94
N ASN A 45 -9.75 6.28 10.27
CA ASN A 45 -9.29 6.02 11.63
C ASN A 45 -7.89 6.60 11.92
N LYS A 46 -7.27 7.32 10.98
CA LYS A 46 -5.92 7.88 11.07
C LYS A 46 -4.85 6.83 11.42
N ILE A 47 -4.94 5.66 10.80
CA ILE A 47 -4.01 4.55 10.99
C ILE A 47 -2.92 4.63 9.92
N SER A 48 -1.65 4.71 10.35
CA SER A 48 -0.52 4.60 9.42
C SER A 48 -0.43 3.19 8.84
N TYR A 49 -0.05 3.09 7.57
CA TYR A 49 0.16 1.80 6.91
C TYR A 49 1.44 1.79 6.06
N LEU A 50 1.96 0.60 5.80
CA LEU A 50 3.06 0.38 4.86
C LEU A 50 2.61 -0.63 3.80
N ASN A 51 2.77 -0.28 2.53
CA ASN A 51 2.40 -1.18 1.43
C ASN A 51 3.46 -2.27 1.20
N TRP A 52 3.00 -3.49 0.94
CA TRP A 52 3.81 -4.57 0.40
C TRP A 52 3.76 -4.57 -1.14
N SER A 53 4.87 -4.49 -1.88
CA SER A 53 6.25 -4.24 -1.42
C SER A 53 7.12 -3.58 -2.51
N LEU A 54 8.25 -2.99 -2.12
CA LEU A 54 9.25 -2.43 -3.03
C LEU A 54 10.19 -3.52 -3.56
N VAL A 55 9.67 -4.37 -4.43
CA VAL A 55 10.41 -5.45 -5.10
C VAL A 55 10.08 -5.47 -6.59
N ASN A 56 10.92 -6.14 -7.38
CA ASN A 56 10.74 -6.40 -8.81
C ASN A 56 10.47 -7.88 -9.11
N LYS A 57 10.00 -8.66 -8.12
CA LYS A 57 9.60 -10.05 -8.31
C LYS A 57 8.41 -10.12 -9.27
N ALA A 58 8.36 -11.15 -10.10
CA ALA A 58 7.25 -11.37 -11.03
C ALA A 58 6.01 -11.90 -10.27
N GLU A 59 5.36 -11.04 -9.50
CA GLU A 59 4.13 -11.31 -8.74
C GLU A 59 3.23 -10.06 -8.73
N GLY A 60 1.93 -10.26 -8.50
CA GLY A 60 0.93 -9.20 -8.56
C GLY A 60 1.12 -8.04 -7.58
N SER A 61 1.65 -8.31 -6.38
CA SER A 61 1.82 -7.27 -5.34
C SER A 61 3.03 -6.35 -5.56
N ALA A 62 4.04 -6.81 -6.32
CA ALA A 62 5.31 -6.12 -6.51
C ALA A 62 5.10 -4.69 -7.04
N ALA A 63 5.75 -3.69 -6.45
CA ALA A 63 5.63 -2.30 -6.91
C ALA A 63 6.39 -2.06 -8.23
N LEU A 64 7.51 -2.74 -8.46
CA LEU A 64 8.40 -2.54 -9.60
C LEU A 64 8.23 -3.65 -10.64
N LYS A 65 8.37 -3.30 -11.92
CA LYS A 65 8.35 -4.29 -13.00
C LYS A 65 9.57 -5.22 -12.92
N PRO A 66 9.44 -6.49 -13.34
CA PRO A 66 10.60 -7.37 -13.45
C PRO A 66 11.72 -6.76 -14.28
N GLY A 67 12.95 -6.88 -13.78
CA GLY A 67 14.14 -6.34 -14.44
C GLY A 67 14.49 -4.88 -14.11
N THR A 68 13.61 -4.14 -13.42
CA THR A 68 13.93 -2.80 -12.91
C THR A 68 15.15 -2.86 -11.99
N GLN A 69 16.17 -2.07 -12.29
CA GLN A 69 17.41 -1.97 -11.51
C GLN A 69 17.21 -1.07 -10.29
N PRO A 70 18.01 -1.22 -9.22
CA PRO A 70 17.93 -0.36 -8.04
C PRO A 70 18.02 1.14 -8.36
N THR A 71 18.92 1.52 -9.27
CA THR A 71 19.09 2.92 -9.71
C THR A 71 17.86 3.48 -10.43
N GLU A 72 17.08 2.62 -11.09
CA GLU A 72 15.85 3.00 -11.79
C GLU A 72 14.64 3.07 -10.83
N ALA A 73 14.71 2.36 -9.70
CA ALA A 73 13.69 2.40 -8.66
C ALA A 73 13.71 3.74 -7.91
N GLU A 74 14.90 4.31 -7.68
CA GLU A 74 15.08 5.62 -7.05
C GLU A 74 14.34 6.76 -7.78
N GLU A 75 14.26 6.68 -9.11
CA GLU A 75 13.59 7.69 -9.93
C GLU A 75 12.06 7.65 -9.83
N CYS A 76 11.49 6.56 -9.29
CA CYS A 76 10.03 6.37 -9.15
C CYS A 76 9.23 6.70 -10.43
N LYS A 77 9.81 6.42 -11.60
CA LYS A 77 9.18 6.62 -12.91
C LYS A 77 8.01 5.66 -13.08
N GLU A 78 6.89 6.16 -13.58
CA GLU A 78 5.68 5.37 -13.81
C GLU A 78 5.91 4.20 -14.78
N SER A 79 6.87 4.36 -15.71
CA SER A 79 7.30 3.29 -16.63
C SER A 79 7.88 2.08 -15.92
N ASN A 80 8.43 2.25 -14.70
CA ASN A 80 9.09 1.21 -13.93
C ASN A 80 8.14 0.53 -12.94
N LEU A 81 6.92 1.06 -12.77
CA LEU A 81 5.94 0.59 -11.79
C LEU A 81 4.97 -0.42 -12.41
N THR A 82 4.62 -1.44 -11.63
CA THR A 82 3.51 -2.33 -11.97
C THR A 82 2.17 -1.62 -11.78
N PRO A 83 1.05 -2.23 -12.20
CA PRO A 83 -0.27 -1.72 -11.84
C PRO A 83 -0.49 -1.58 -10.32
N SER A 84 0.14 -2.43 -9.49
CA SER A 84 0.06 -2.35 -8.02
C SER A 84 0.82 -1.12 -7.53
N GLY A 85 2.07 -0.97 -7.98
CA GLY A 85 2.91 0.18 -7.63
C GLY A 85 2.30 1.52 -8.06
N LEU A 86 1.70 1.59 -9.25
CA LEU A 86 1.01 2.79 -9.73
C LEU A 86 -0.19 3.13 -8.85
N LEU A 87 -1.01 2.14 -8.50
CA LEU A 87 -2.19 2.31 -7.66
C LEU A 87 -1.79 2.88 -6.29
N VAL A 88 -0.82 2.25 -5.64
CA VAL A 88 -0.32 2.65 -4.31
C VAL A 88 0.33 4.03 -4.35
N ARG A 89 1.19 4.31 -5.35
CA ARG A 89 1.83 5.62 -5.50
C ARG A 89 0.81 6.75 -5.64
N ASN A 90 -0.24 6.52 -6.41
CA ASN A 90 -1.26 7.54 -6.63
C ASN A 90 -2.05 7.82 -5.36
N GLU A 91 -2.39 6.80 -4.58
CA GLU A 91 -3.00 6.98 -3.26
C GLU A 91 -2.07 7.75 -2.32
N LEU A 92 -0.81 7.32 -2.16
CA LEU A 92 0.16 7.96 -1.25
C LEU A 92 0.42 9.44 -1.55
N LYS A 93 0.26 9.85 -2.82
CA LYS A 93 0.38 11.26 -3.23
C LYS A 93 -0.83 12.12 -2.86
N THR A 94 -1.97 11.51 -2.52
CA THR A 94 -3.18 12.23 -2.09
C THR A 94 -3.10 12.61 -0.61
N HIS A 95 -2.27 11.91 0.16
CA HIS A 95 -2.06 12.22 1.57
C HIS A 95 -1.30 13.52 1.72
N ASP A 96 -1.89 14.46 2.46
CA ASP A 96 -1.14 15.57 3.02
C ASP A 96 -0.44 15.07 4.28
N ASN A 97 0.81 14.66 4.08
CA ASN A 97 1.70 14.21 5.17
C ASN A 97 2.16 15.41 6.02
N GLY A 98 1.62 16.61 5.75
CA GLY A 98 1.94 17.90 6.32
C GLY A 98 1.92 17.92 7.84
N VAL A 99 3.06 17.55 8.40
CA VAL A 99 3.48 18.02 9.71
C VAL A 99 4.20 19.34 9.47
N THR A 100 3.49 20.46 9.55
CA THR A 100 4.12 21.74 9.87
C THR A 100 4.16 21.85 11.38
N CYS A 101 5.36 21.72 11.94
CA CYS A 101 5.63 21.98 13.35
C CYS A 101 5.42 23.47 13.69
#